data_AF-X0U4G7-F1
#
_entry.id   AF-X0U4G7-F1
#
_cell.length_a   1.000
_cell.length_b   1.000
_cell.length_c   1.000
_cell.angle_alpha   90.00
_cell.angle_beta   90.00
_cell.angle_gamma   90.00
#
_symmetry.space_group_name_H-M   'P 1'
#
loop_
_entity.id
_entity.type
_entity.pdbx_description
1 polymer ?
#
loop_
_entity_poly.entity_id
_entity_poly.type
_entity_poly.pdbx_seq_one_letter_code
_entity_poly.pdbx_strand_id
1 'polypeptide(L)'
;EFALQAIFSDINLYWEVPKHFENVPAIGPGGKYTGKTYAEYIKDSQRFVWALFDVYRGGDGSDRPFFFPKPLVHMTEKFFKTEGHEKFLRHISEVATERGNTYFVFDRGDTAKISECCRLSFKLEQSDLEDAKEPWRMRYSALQNVTINLPRLAYKAGGSDEKLFQLLSQQLELVAQAHIQKKKFISELLEQGQRGPLSMLAMKRDGESYLRMRRVSFLVGILGLNELVQAHKGQELHESLAALKFGLKIN
;
A
#
# COMPACT_ATOMS: atom_id res chain seq x y z
N GLU A 1 24.19 16.54 -2.45
CA GLU A 1 24.12 15.18 -3.05
C GLU A 1 22.75 14.99 -3.68
N PHE A 2 22.69 14.72 -4.98
CA PHE A 2 21.46 14.20 -5.58
C PHE A 2 21.43 12.70 -5.28
N ALA A 3 20.38 12.22 -4.61
CA ALA A 3 20.16 10.80 -4.47
C ALA A 3 19.94 10.22 -5.88
N LEU A 4 20.92 9.48 -6.40
CA LEU A 4 20.82 8.76 -7.68
C LEU A 4 20.02 7.46 -7.53
N GLN A 5 18.87 7.54 -6.87
CA GLN A 5 17.98 6.40 -6.68
C GLN A 5 16.76 6.56 -7.60
N ALA A 6 16.40 5.47 -8.28
CA ALA A 6 15.13 5.42 -9.01
C ALA A 6 13.97 5.70 -8.05
N ILE A 7 12.94 6.40 -8.55
CA ILE A 7 11.72 6.66 -7.78
C ILE A 7 11.10 5.32 -7.38
N PHE A 8 10.94 5.11 -6.07
CA PHE A 8 10.16 3.99 -5.57
C PHE A 8 8.73 4.16 -6.05
N SER A 9 8.29 3.29 -6.95
CA SER A 9 6.96 3.36 -7.54
C SER A 9 6.34 1.97 -7.67
N ASP A 10 5.03 1.91 -7.53
CA ASP A 10 4.22 0.71 -7.65
C ASP A 10 3.12 0.99 -8.68
N ILE A 11 2.70 -0.02 -9.44
CA ILE A 11 1.53 0.07 -10.30
C ILE A 11 0.56 -1.07 -9.95
N ASN A 12 -0.68 -0.71 -9.64
CA ASN A 12 -1.76 -1.65 -9.35
C ASN A 12 -2.39 -2.10 -10.68
N LEU A 13 -2.34 -3.40 -10.95
CA LEU A 13 -2.72 -4.02 -12.22
C LEU A 13 -3.83 -5.05 -11.99
N TYR A 14 -4.83 -5.02 -12.86
CA TYR A 14 -5.98 -5.91 -12.82
C TYR A 14 -6.19 -6.53 -14.20
N TRP A 15 -6.59 -7.80 -14.24
CA TRP A 15 -7.00 -8.45 -15.50
C TRP A 15 -8.46 -8.13 -15.85
N GLU A 16 -9.27 -7.98 -14.81
CA GLU A 16 -10.64 -7.47 -14.83
C GLU A 16 -10.67 -5.95 -14.61
N VAL A 17 -11.82 -5.31 -14.85
CA VAL A 17 -12.06 -3.95 -14.34
C VAL A 17 -12.51 -4.06 -12.89
N PRO A 18 -11.82 -3.38 -11.94
CA PRO A 18 -12.16 -3.46 -10.52
C PRO A 18 -13.51 -2.78 -10.24
N LYS A 19 -14.24 -3.34 -9.27
CA LYS A 19 -15.64 -2.98 -8.96
C LYS A 19 -15.90 -1.48 -8.78
N HIS A 20 -14.97 -0.77 -8.15
CA HIS A 20 -15.10 0.67 -7.89
C HIS A 20 -14.96 1.54 -9.15
N PHE A 21 -14.47 1.00 -10.28
CA PHE A 21 -14.35 1.71 -11.55
C PHE A 21 -15.29 1.24 -12.65
N GLU A 22 -15.96 0.10 -12.51
CA GLU A 22 -16.80 -0.48 -13.58
C GLU A 22 -17.81 0.53 -14.19
N ASN A 23 -18.48 1.30 -13.33
CA ASN A 23 -19.51 2.24 -13.73
C ASN A 23 -19.01 3.69 -13.81
N VAL A 24 -17.71 3.93 -13.65
CA VAL A 24 -17.15 5.27 -13.67
C VAL A 24 -16.91 5.70 -15.13
N PRO A 25 -17.35 6.91 -15.55
CA PRO A 25 -17.10 7.44 -16.88
C PRO A 25 -15.60 7.48 -17.20
N ALA A 26 -15.20 6.86 -18.30
CA ALA A 26 -13.81 6.77 -18.70
C ALA A 26 -13.32 8.11 -19.28
N ILE A 27 -12.10 8.48 -18.88
CA ILE A 27 -11.42 9.69 -19.31
C ILE A 27 -10.43 9.32 -20.42
N GLY A 28 -10.54 9.99 -21.56
CA GLY A 28 -9.71 9.80 -22.73
C GLY A 28 -8.69 10.93 -22.95
N PRO A 29 -8.16 11.05 -24.19
CA PRO A 29 -7.16 12.05 -24.54
C PRO A 29 -7.56 13.48 -24.17
N GLY A 30 -6.61 14.24 -23.63
CA GLY A 30 -6.82 15.62 -23.19
C GLY A 30 -7.75 15.77 -21.98
N GLY A 31 -8.01 14.68 -21.24
CA GLY A 31 -8.86 14.72 -20.04
C GLY A 31 -10.35 14.77 -20.35
N LYS A 32 -10.76 14.47 -21.60
CA LYS A 32 -12.17 14.50 -22.01
C LYS A 32 -12.84 13.15 -21.78
N TYR A 33 -14.07 13.16 -21.28
CA TYR A 33 -14.86 11.94 -21.16
C TYR A 33 -15.14 11.31 -22.53
N THR A 34 -15.08 9.99 -22.57
CA THR A 34 -15.26 9.21 -23.82
C THR A 34 -16.72 8.90 -24.14
N GLY A 35 -17.64 9.12 -23.17
CA GLY A 35 -19.03 8.70 -23.26
C GLY A 35 -19.29 7.24 -22.87
N LYS A 36 -18.23 6.49 -22.53
CA LYS A 36 -18.27 5.10 -22.06
C LYS A 36 -17.78 4.99 -20.61
N THR A 37 -18.08 3.89 -19.92
CA THR A 37 -17.51 3.57 -18.61
C THR A 37 -16.19 2.79 -18.74
N TYR A 38 -15.41 2.66 -17.67
CA TYR A 38 -14.19 1.83 -17.70
C TYR A 38 -14.49 0.35 -17.96
N ALA A 39 -15.65 -0.18 -17.57
CA ALA A 39 -16.02 -1.58 -17.87
C ALA A 39 -16.05 -1.87 -19.37
N GLU A 40 -16.46 -0.89 -20.19
CA GLU A 40 -16.53 -1.03 -21.64
C GLU A 40 -15.14 -1.10 -22.32
N TYR A 41 -14.07 -0.75 -21.60
CA TYR A 41 -12.69 -0.82 -22.08
C TYR A 41 -11.95 -2.08 -21.62
N ILE A 42 -12.63 -3.08 -21.05
CA ILE A 42 -11.99 -4.30 -20.53
C ILE A 42 -11.01 -4.94 -21.52
N LYS A 43 -11.37 -5.05 -22.80
CA LYS A 43 -10.49 -5.68 -23.81
C LYS A 43 -9.24 -4.85 -24.08
N ASP A 44 -9.33 -3.51 -24.04
CA ASP A 44 -8.17 -2.64 -24.18
C ASP A 44 -7.29 -2.65 -22.92
N SER A 45 -7.89 -2.67 -21.73
CA SER A 45 -7.18 -2.83 -20.45
C SER A 45 -6.41 -4.15 -20.40
N GLN A 46 -7.01 -5.25 -20.87
CA GLN A 46 -6.38 -6.56 -20.97
C GLN A 46 -5.21 -6.58 -21.96
N ARG A 47 -5.37 -5.96 -23.13
CA ARG A 47 -4.27 -5.79 -24.10
C ARG A 47 -3.12 -4.98 -23.52
N PHE A 48 -3.43 -3.90 -22.79
CA PHE A 48 -2.44 -3.04 -22.16
C PHE A 48 -1.65 -3.79 -21.08
N VAL A 49 -2.33 -4.45 -20.14
CA VAL A 49 -1.63 -5.16 -19.05
C VAL A 49 -0.82 -6.34 -19.59
N TRP A 50 -1.29 -7.02 -20.63
CA TRP A 50 -0.51 -8.07 -21.31
C TRP A 50 0.80 -7.50 -21.89
N ALA A 51 0.71 -6.45 -22.72
CA ALA A 51 1.89 -5.83 -23.31
C ALA A 51 2.86 -5.27 -22.25
N LEU A 52 2.33 -4.78 -21.13
CA LEU A 52 3.15 -4.33 -20.02
C LEU A 52 3.98 -5.47 -19.41
N PHE A 53 3.41 -6.68 -19.31
CA PHE A 53 4.16 -7.85 -18.84
C PHE A 53 5.15 -8.40 -19.86
N ASP A 54 4.89 -8.27 -21.16
CA ASP A 54 5.90 -8.53 -22.20
C ASP A 54 7.13 -7.61 -22.01
N VAL A 55 6.91 -6.33 -21.67
CA VAL A 55 8.02 -5.40 -21.34
C VAL A 55 8.75 -5.83 -20.07
N TYR A 56 8.03 -6.19 -19.00
CA TYR A 56 8.68 -6.69 -17.79
C TYR A 56 9.52 -7.95 -18.03
N ARG A 57 9.05 -8.84 -18.91
CA ARG A 57 9.78 -10.04 -19.34
C ARG A 57 11.04 -9.69 -20.11
N GLY A 58 11.00 -8.64 -20.94
CA GLY A 58 12.15 -8.15 -21.71
C GLY A 58 13.30 -7.62 -20.85
N GLY A 59 13.02 -7.16 -19.63
CA GLY A 59 14.02 -6.53 -18.76
C GLY A 59 14.38 -5.11 -19.18
N ASP A 60 15.25 -4.47 -18.39
CA ASP A 60 15.73 -3.12 -18.66
C ASP A 60 16.78 -3.08 -19.77
N GLY A 61 17.34 -1.89 -20.05
CA GLY A 61 18.37 -1.73 -21.08
C GLY A 61 19.68 -2.49 -20.84
N SER A 62 19.83 -3.15 -19.68
CA SER A 62 20.94 -4.02 -19.30
C SER A 62 20.49 -5.48 -19.11
N ASP A 63 19.31 -5.86 -19.62
CA ASP A 63 18.70 -7.18 -19.48
C ASP A 63 18.49 -7.60 -18.00
N ARG A 64 18.30 -6.62 -17.10
CA ARG A 64 17.99 -6.88 -15.69
C ARG A 64 16.49 -6.74 -15.44
N PRO A 65 15.95 -7.40 -14.40
CA PRO A 65 14.58 -7.15 -13.97
C PRO A 65 14.37 -5.68 -13.64
N PHE A 66 13.21 -5.14 -14.03
CA PHE A 66 12.78 -3.84 -13.52
C PHE A 66 12.52 -3.93 -12.03
N PHE A 67 13.21 -3.09 -11.25
CA PHE A 67 12.93 -2.91 -9.82
C PHE A 67 11.69 -2.03 -9.60
N PHE A 68 11.46 -1.06 -10.49
CA PHE A 68 10.34 -0.12 -10.43
C PHE A 68 9.83 0.23 -11.85
N PRO A 69 8.54 0.57 -12.00
CA PRO A 69 7.51 0.39 -10.98
C PRO A 69 7.30 -1.10 -10.68
N LYS A 70 6.96 -1.46 -9.44
CA LYS A 70 6.63 -2.85 -9.13
C LYS A 70 5.26 -3.18 -9.72
N PRO A 71 5.11 -4.29 -10.46
CA PRO A 71 3.81 -4.73 -10.96
C PRO A 71 3.05 -5.50 -9.87
N LEU A 72 2.09 -4.82 -9.23
CA LEU A 72 1.19 -5.40 -8.24
C LEU A 72 -0.04 -5.93 -8.96
N VAL A 73 -0.13 -7.24 -9.19
CA VAL A 73 -1.27 -7.87 -9.83
C VAL A 73 -2.27 -8.32 -8.78
N HIS A 74 -3.48 -7.78 -8.85
CA HIS A 74 -4.54 -8.09 -7.91
C HIS A 74 -5.26 -9.38 -8.30
N MET A 75 -5.21 -10.35 -7.39
CA MET A 75 -5.89 -11.64 -7.47
C MET A 75 -7.22 -11.52 -6.71
N THR A 76 -8.25 -10.99 -7.37
CA THR A 76 -9.60 -10.87 -6.82
C THR A 76 -10.44 -12.11 -7.12
N GLU A 77 -11.63 -12.25 -6.52
CA GLU A 77 -12.57 -13.30 -6.94
C GLU A 77 -13.07 -13.13 -8.39
N LYS A 78 -13.15 -11.89 -8.88
CA LYS A 78 -13.58 -11.59 -10.24
C LYS A 78 -12.49 -11.92 -11.27
N PHE A 79 -11.22 -11.80 -10.89
CA PHE A 79 -10.09 -12.25 -11.71
C PHE A 79 -10.31 -13.69 -12.20
N PHE A 80 -10.57 -14.63 -11.28
CA PHE A 80 -10.75 -16.05 -11.57
C PHE A 80 -12.03 -16.40 -12.36
N LYS A 81 -12.93 -15.43 -12.55
CA LYS A 81 -14.16 -15.58 -13.34
C LYS A 81 -14.08 -14.86 -14.68
N THR A 82 -13.06 -14.03 -14.87
CA THR A 82 -12.90 -13.22 -16.08
C THR A 82 -12.29 -14.07 -17.19
N GLU A 83 -12.84 -13.95 -18.40
CA GLU A 83 -12.34 -14.66 -19.58
C GLU A 83 -10.83 -14.41 -19.79
N GLY A 84 -10.09 -15.47 -20.10
CA GLY A 84 -8.65 -15.41 -20.38
C GLY A 84 -7.74 -15.34 -19.14
N HIS A 85 -8.30 -15.34 -17.92
CA HIS A 85 -7.51 -15.21 -16.69
C HIS A 85 -6.45 -16.30 -16.54
N GLU A 86 -6.72 -17.55 -16.94
CA GLU A 86 -5.73 -18.64 -16.87
C GLU A 86 -4.50 -18.38 -17.75
N LYS A 87 -4.73 -17.86 -18.97
CA LYS A 87 -3.64 -17.51 -19.90
C LYS A 87 -2.82 -16.36 -19.36
N PHE A 88 -3.48 -15.33 -18.83
CA PHE A 88 -2.81 -14.20 -18.23
C PHE A 88 -2.05 -14.60 -16.95
N LEU A 89 -2.65 -15.42 -16.09
CA LEU A 89 -2.01 -15.97 -14.89
C LEU A 89 -0.74 -16.75 -15.23
N ARG A 90 -0.80 -17.58 -16.28
CA ARG A 90 0.39 -18.28 -16.80
C ARG A 90 1.44 -17.28 -17.26
N HIS A 91 1.05 -16.29 -18.07
CA HIS A 91 1.95 -15.27 -18.58
C HIS A 91 2.71 -14.53 -17.47
N ILE A 92 1.99 -14.00 -16.46
CA ILE A 92 2.63 -13.29 -15.33
C ILE A 92 3.45 -14.24 -14.42
N SER A 93 3.11 -15.53 -14.36
CA SER A 93 3.88 -16.52 -13.61
C SER A 93 5.21 -16.86 -14.30
N GLU A 94 5.22 -16.89 -15.63
CA GLU A 94 6.46 -17.02 -16.41
C GLU A 94 7.37 -15.81 -16.17
N VAL A 95 6.83 -14.58 -16.21
CA VAL A 95 7.60 -13.37 -15.89
C VAL A 95 8.14 -13.43 -14.45
N ALA A 96 7.33 -13.86 -13.48
CA ALA A 96 7.77 -14.05 -12.10
C ALA A 96 8.93 -15.06 -12.00
N THR A 97 8.90 -16.12 -12.79
CA THR A 97 9.95 -17.16 -12.80
C THR A 97 11.25 -16.63 -13.41
N GLU A 98 11.16 -15.87 -14.50
CA GLU A 98 12.33 -15.37 -15.23
C GLU A 98 12.95 -14.12 -14.60
N ARG A 99 12.13 -13.23 -14.04
CA ARG A 99 12.55 -11.89 -13.58
C ARG A 99 12.32 -11.62 -12.10
N GLY A 100 11.46 -12.40 -11.41
CA GLY A 100 11.24 -12.31 -9.96
C GLY A 100 10.46 -11.08 -9.47
N ASN A 101 9.99 -10.20 -10.37
CA ASN A 101 9.44 -8.89 -10.02
C ASN A 101 7.90 -8.84 -9.92
N THR A 102 7.18 -9.91 -10.27
CA THR A 102 5.71 -9.94 -10.21
C THR A 102 5.23 -10.05 -8.76
N TYR A 103 4.45 -9.08 -8.29
CA TYR A 103 3.82 -9.11 -6.97
C TYR A 103 2.37 -9.56 -7.07
N PHE A 104 2.03 -10.67 -6.43
CA PHE A 104 0.66 -11.17 -6.37
C PHE A 104 -0.04 -10.62 -5.10
N VAL A 105 -1.05 -9.78 -5.30
CA VAL A 105 -1.85 -9.19 -4.21
C VAL A 105 -3.16 -9.96 -4.09
N PHE A 106 -3.32 -10.73 -3.02
CA PHE A 106 -4.55 -11.50 -2.79
C PHE A 106 -5.63 -10.65 -2.13
N ASP A 107 -6.55 -10.17 -2.94
CA ASP A 107 -7.70 -9.38 -2.52
C ASP A 107 -8.84 -10.30 -2.10
N ARG A 108 -8.80 -10.71 -0.83
CA ARG A 108 -9.83 -11.54 -0.21
C ARG A 108 -10.97 -10.68 0.34
N GLY A 109 -12.20 -11.08 0.02
CA GLY A 109 -13.44 -10.38 0.37
C GLY A 109 -13.80 -9.29 -0.62
N ASP A 110 -15.06 -8.85 -0.59
CA ASP A 110 -15.63 -7.83 -1.50
C ASP A 110 -15.02 -6.42 -1.36
N THR A 111 -14.02 -6.24 -0.52
CA THR A 111 -13.38 -4.95 -0.30
C THR A 111 -12.19 -4.79 -1.23
N ALA A 112 -12.28 -3.85 -2.16
CA ALA A 112 -11.13 -3.44 -2.96
C ALA A 112 -10.03 -2.92 -2.02
N LYS A 113 -8.80 -3.37 -2.25
CA LYS A 113 -7.62 -2.95 -1.52
C LYS A 113 -6.71 -2.20 -2.46
N ILE A 114 -6.37 -0.98 -2.11
CA ILE A 114 -5.30 -0.25 -2.78
C ILE A 114 -4.04 -0.52 -1.98
N SER A 115 -3.06 -1.12 -2.65
CA SER A 115 -1.74 -1.36 -2.07
C SER A 115 -0.87 -0.13 -2.34
N GLU A 116 -0.57 0.63 -1.29
CA GLU A 116 0.43 1.70 -1.37
C GLU A 116 1.72 1.27 -0.69
N CYS A 117 2.84 1.44 -1.40
CA CYS A 117 4.22 1.34 -0.92
C CYS A 117 4.45 0.24 0.13
N CYS A 118 4.71 -0.96 -0.39
CA CYS A 118 5.18 -2.16 0.32
C CYS A 118 4.19 -2.98 1.18
N ARG A 119 3.11 -2.45 1.78
CA ARG A 119 2.12 -3.30 2.51
C ARG A 119 0.82 -2.62 2.97
N LEU A 120 0.59 -1.34 2.66
CA LEU A 120 -0.61 -0.65 3.14
C LEU A 120 -1.81 -1.06 2.31
N SER A 121 -2.74 -1.79 2.92
CA SER A 121 -3.99 -2.21 2.30
C SER A 121 -5.12 -1.38 2.89
N PHE A 122 -5.62 -0.40 2.14
CA PHE A 122 -6.81 0.37 2.54
C PHE A 122 -8.07 -0.39 2.16
N LYS A 123 -8.99 -0.56 3.13
CA LYS A 123 -10.37 -0.93 2.82
C LYS A 123 -11.08 0.33 2.34
N LEU A 124 -11.64 0.31 1.13
CA LEU A 124 -12.42 1.46 0.66
C LEU A 124 -13.65 1.68 1.55
N GLU A 125 -13.77 2.87 2.10
CA GLU A 125 -14.98 3.33 2.78
C GLU A 125 -15.95 3.95 1.76
N GLN A 126 -17.18 4.26 2.18
CA GLN A 126 -18.16 4.90 1.29
C GLN A 126 -17.63 6.20 0.67
N SER A 127 -16.86 6.98 1.43
CA SER A 127 -16.25 8.23 0.93
C SER A 127 -15.18 7.99 -0.15
N ASP A 128 -14.54 6.82 -0.15
CA ASP A 128 -13.58 6.43 -1.18
C ASP A 128 -14.26 5.92 -2.44
N LEU A 129 -15.40 5.23 -2.30
CA LEU A 129 -16.24 4.85 -3.43
C LEU A 129 -16.84 6.07 -4.13
N GLU A 130 -17.18 7.11 -3.39
CA GLU A 130 -17.59 8.40 -3.97
C GLU A 130 -16.43 9.07 -4.70
N ASP A 131 -15.23 9.11 -4.10
CA ASP A 131 -14.03 9.61 -4.78
C ASP A 131 -13.70 8.82 -6.05
N ALA A 132 -14.01 7.52 -6.11
CA ALA A 132 -13.76 6.71 -7.30
C ALA A 132 -14.54 7.19 -8.54
N LYS A 133 -15.66 7.90 -8.37
CA LYS A 133 -16.39 8.56 -9.48
C LYS A 133 -15.58 9.68 -10.12
N GLU A 134 -14.63 10.24 -9.38
CA GLU A 134 -13.67 11.25 -9.83
C GLU A 134 -12.26 10.71 -9.58
N PRO A 135 -11.75 9.77 -10.41
CA PRO A 135 -10.55 8.98 -10.08
C PRO A 135 -9.32 9.79 -9.64
N TRP A 136 -9.15 11.02 -10.15
CA TRP A 136 -8.08 11.94 -9.74
C TRP A 136 -8.14 12.38 -8.26
N ARG A 137 -9.24 12.12 -7.55
CA ARG A 137 -9.43 12.38 -6.12
C ARG A 137 -9.03 11.20 -5.24
N MET A 138 -8.86 10.00 -5.80
CA MET A 138 -8.38 8.81 -5.06
C MET A 138 -6.91 8.97 -4.67
N ARG A 139 -6.66 9.79 -3.65
CA ARG A 139 -5.35 10.13 -3.09
C ARG A 139 -5.30 9.63 -1.66
N TYR A 140 -4.45 8.64 -1.40
CA TYR A 140 -4.16 8.12 -0.07
C TYR A 140 -2.74 8.50 0.31
N SER A 141 -2.48 8.60 1.61
CA SER A 141 -1.17 9.00 2.12
C SER A 141 -1.01 8.53 3.55
N ALA A 142 0.10 7.86 3.84
CA ALA A 142 0.59 7.69 5.20
C ALA A 142 1.58 8.82 5.52
N LEU A 143 1.31 9.63 6.53
CA LEU A 143 2.13 10.80 6.84
C LEU A 143 3.42 10.44 7.56
N GLN A 144 3.37 9.42 8.41
CA GLN A 144 4.50 8.99 9.23
C GLN A 144 4.33 7.53 9.65
N ASN A 145 5.44 6.80 9.66
CA ASN A 145 5.56 5.51 10.33
C ASN A 145 6.54 5.63 11.49
N VAL A 146 6.13 5.25 12.71
CA VAL A 146 7.03 5.12 13.86
C VAL A 146 7.00 3.67 14.31
N THR A 147 8.18 3.03 14.32
CA THR A 147 8.30 1.60 14.60
C THR A 147 8.78 1.33 16.02
N ILE A 148 8.06 0.48 16.74
CA ILE A 148 8.43 0.01 18.08
C ILE A 148 9.39 -1.17 17.94
N ASN A 149 10.57 -1.05 18.56
CA ASN A 149 11.51 -2.16 18.72
C ASN A 149 11.03 -3.06 19.87
N LEU A 150 10.33 -4.14 19.51
CA LEU A 150 9.76 -5.09 20.45
C LEU A 150 10.81 -5.87 21.26
N PRO A 151 11.93 -6.36 20.67
CA PRO A 151 12.97 -7.08 21.42
C PRO A 151 13.54 -6.26 22.58
N ARG A 152 13.69 -4.94 22.40
CA ARG A 152 14.14 -4.05 23.48
C ARG A 152 13.16 -4.03 24.66
N LEU A 153 11.87 -4.15 24.40
CA LEU A 153 10.86 -4.20 25.46
C LEU A 153 10.90 -5.53 26.21
N ALA A 154 11.08 -6.64 25.49
CA ALA A 154 11.28 -7.96 26.08
C ALA A 154 12.45 -7.96 27.08
N TYR A 155 13.61 -7.43 26.64
CA TYR A 155 14.80 -7.32 27.49
C TYR A 155 14.55 -6.49 28.74
N LYS A 156 13.87 -5.34 28.61
CA LYS A 156 13.53 -4.47 29.75
C LYS A 156 12.49 -5.09 30.69
N ALA A 157 11.57 -5.89 30.15
CA ALA A 157 10.53 -6.57 30.91
C ALA A 157 11.11 -7.68 31.79
N GLY A 158 12.20 -8.33 31.37
CA GLY A 158 12.90 -9.34 32.17
C GLY A 158 11.99 -10.53 32.52
N GLY A 159 11.11 -10.93 31.59
CA GLY A 159 10.17 -12.04 31.78
C GLY A 159 8.84 -11.69 32.46
N SER A 160 8.64 -10.47 32.95
CA SER A 160 7.34 -10.03 33.50
C SER A 160 6.38 -9.57 32.40
N ASP A 161 5.24 -10.24 32.28
CA ASP A 161 4.18 -9.87 31.34
C ASP A 161 3.61 -8.49 31.68
N GLU A 162 3.37 -8.20 32.95
CA GLU A 162 2.85 -6.92 33.42
C GLU A 162 3.76 -5.77 33.01
N LYS A 163 5.07 -5.93 33.24
CA LYS A 163 6.07 -4.92 32.87
C LYS A 163 6.18 -4.76 31.36
N LEU A 164 6.08 -5.85 30.59
CA LEU A 164 6.09 -5.79 29.13
C LEU A 164 4.91 -4.96 28.60
N PHE A 165 3.70 -5.25 29.04
CA PHE A 165 2.50 -4.52 28.60
C PHE A 165 2.50 -3.07 29.07
N GLN A 166 3.03 -2.78 30.28
CA GLN A 166 3.23 -1.40 30.71
C GLN A 166 4.20 -0.64 29.78
N LEU A 167 5.33 -1.24 29.42
CA LEU A 167 6.31 -0.63 28.53
C LEU A 167 5.74 -0.43 27.11
N LEU A 168 4.96 -1.39 26.60
CA LEU A 168 4.26 -1.28 25.32
C LEU A 168 3.31 -0.08 25.32
N SER A 169 2.46 0.07 26.34
CA SER A 169 1.55 1.22 26.48
C SER A 169 2.31 2.54 26.48
N GLN A 170 3.41 2.64 27.24
CA GLN A 170 4.26 3.83 27.25
C GLN A 170 4.86 4.15 25.87
N GLN A 171 5.28 3.13 25.11
CA GLN A 171 5.78 3.37 23.75
C GLN A 171 4.66 3.82 22.81
N LEU A 172 3.46 3.24 22.91
CA LEU A 172 2.31 3.65 22.10
C LEU A 172 1.91 5.09 22.36
N GLU A 173 1.90 5.53 23.62
CA GLU A 173 1.68 6.93 23.99
C GLU A 173 2.72 7.85 23.33
N LEU A 174 4.00 7.48 23.40
CA LEU A 174 5.08 8.26 22.79
C LEU A 174 4.93 8.34 21.26
N VAL A 175 4.56 7.23 20.62
CA VAL A 175 4.29 7.18 19.17
C VAL A 175 3.14 8.12 18.82
N ALA A 176 2.04 8.10 19.58
CA ALA A 176 0.91 9.00 19.36
C ALA A 176 1.33 10.48 19.48
N GLN A 177 2.14 10.83 20.48
CA GLN A 177 2.69 12.19 20.61
C GLN A 177 3.57 12.57 19.41
N ALA A 178 4.43 11.67 18.93
CA ALA A 178 5.26 11.92 17.75
C ALA A 178 4.40 12.20 16.50
N HIS A 179 3.31 11.45 16.32
CA HIS A 179 2.35 11.67 15.24
C HIS A 179 1.62 13.01 15.35
N ILE A 180 1.16 13.40 16.55
CA ILE A 180 0.51 14.69 16.78
C ILE A 180 1.46 15.84 16.44
N GLN A 181 2.71 15.77 16.88
CA GLN A 181 3.72 16.79 16.58
C GLN A 181 4.01 16.86 15.08
N LYS A 182 4.17 15.70 14.41
CA LYS A 182 4.39 15.66 12.96
C LYS A 182 3.20 16.25 12.19
N LYS A 183 1.98 15.91 12.59
CA LYS A 183 0.75 16.44 11.99
C LYS A 183 0.72 17.96 12.08
N LYS A 184 0.96 18.53 13.27
CA LYS A 184 0.99 19.98 13.49
C LYS A 184 2.02 20.65 12.58
N PHE A 185 3.26 20.17 12.59
CA PHE A 185 4.34 20.73 11.79
C PHE A 185 4.04 20.70 10.28
N ILE A 186 3.54 19.57 9.75
CA ILE A 186 3.21 19.48 8.32
C ILE A 186 2.01 20.38 7.97
N SER A 187 1.00 20.49 8.84
CA SER A 187 -0.11 21.42 8.62
C SER A 187 0.37 22.86 8.48
N GLU A 188 1.25 23.33 9.37
CA GLU A 188 1.82 24.68 9.33
C GLU A 188 2.58 24.94 8.01
N LEU A 189 3.28 23.93 7.47
CA LEU A 189 3.95 24.04 6.17
C LEU A 189 2.96 24.06 4.99
N LEU A 190 1.87 23.31 5.06
CA LEU A 190 0.83 23.30 4.02
C LEU A 190 0.05 24.61 3.98
N GLU A 191 -0.15 25.27 5.13
CA GLU A 191 -0.82 26.57 5.25
C GLU A 191 -0.09 27.70 4.51
N GLN A 192 1.23 27.57 4.32
CA GLN A 192 2.03 28.51 3.51
C GLN A 192 1.68 28.46 2.01
N GLY A 193 0.91 27.46 1.56
CA GLY A 193 0.38 27.39 0.21
C GLY A 193 1.48 27.35 -0.86
N GLN A 194 1.27 28.08 -1.95
CA GLN A 194 2.17 28.06 -3.12
C GLN A 194 3.57 28.62 -2.86
N ARG A 195 3.73 29.43 -1.81
CA ARG A 195 5.03 30.01 -1.42
C ARG A 195 5.78 29.13 -0.43
N GLY A 196 5.12 28.12 0.11
CA GLY A 196 5.69 27.20 1.07
C GLY A 196 6.51 26.08 0.42
N PRO A 197 7.32 25.37 1.22
CA PRO A 197 8.14 24.25 0.75
C PRO A 197 7.29 23.05 0.29
N LEU A 198 6.02 22.98 0.68
CA LEU A 198 5.07 21.93 0.30
C LEU A 198 4.07 22.39 -0.78
N SER A 199 4.43 23.37 -1.60
CA SER A 199 3.54 24.00 -2.59
C SER A 199 2.84 23.00 -3.53
N MET A 200 3.54 21.94 -3.95
CA MET A 200 2.96 20.85 -4.77
C MET A 200 1.85 20.10 -4.03
N LEU A 201 2.04 19.83 -2.74
CA LEU A 201 1.05 19.14 -1.88
C LEU A 201 -0.08 20.07 -1.43
N ALA A 202 0.16 21.38 -1.41
CA ALA A 202 -0.82 22.41 -1.09
C ALA A 202 -1.62 22.91 -2.30
N MET A 203 -1.31 22.43 -3.51
CA MET A 203 -2.01 22.82 -4.74
C MET A 203 -3.49 22.43 -4.68
N LYS A 204 -4.37 23.31 -5.14
CA LYS A 204 -5.83 23.09 -5.23
C LYS A 204 -6.29 23.13 -6.69
N ARG A 205 -6.60 21.96 -7.26
CA ARG A 205 -7.11 21.83 -8.64
C ARG A 205 -8.58 21.39 -8.70
N ASP A 206 -9.07 20.80 -7.63
CA ASP A 206 -10.40 20.19 -7.48
C ASP A 206 -11.09 20.65 -6.18
N GLY A 207 -10.83 21.90 -5.77
CA GLY A 207 -11.41 22.50 -4.56
C GLY A 207 -10.73 22.12 -3.25
N GLU A 208 -9.86 21.10 -3.24
CA GLU A 208 -9.11 20.66 -2.06
C GLU A 208 -7.60 20.65 -2.30
N SER A 209 -6.81 20.70 -1.22
CA SER A 209 -5.36 20.52 -1.33
C SER A 209 -5.02 19.11 -1.81
N TYR A 210 -3.96 18.96 -2.61
CA TYR A 210 -3.51 17.67 -3.12
C TYR A 210 -3.30 16.66 -1.98
N LEU A 211 -2.55 17.04 -0.94
CA LEU A 211 -2.48 16.27 0.31
C LEU A 211 -3.67 16.64 1.21
N ARG A 212 -4.60 15.69 1.35
CA ARG A 212 -5.79 15.86 2.18
C ARG A 212 -5.48 15.45 3.63
N MET A 213 -5.03 16.38 4.45
CA MET A 213 -4.64 16.13 5.85
C MET A 213 -5.69 15.41 6.71
N ARG A 214 -6.98 15.51 6.38
CA ARG A 214 -8.05 14.79 7.08
C ARG A 214 -8.14 13.30 6.73
N ARG A 215 -7.52 12.88 5.61
CA ARG A 215 -7.52 11.50 5.10
C ARG A 215 -6.16 10.80 5.23
N VAL A 216 -5.16 11.46 5.80
CA VAL A 216 -3.84 10.83 6.00
C VAL A 216 -3.91 9.81 7.13
N SER A 217 -3.18 8.71 6.97
CA SER A 217 -2.97 7.72 8.04
C SER A 217 -1.66 7.96 8.77
N PHE A 218 -1.61 7.54 10.03
CA PHE A 218 -0.40 7.48 10.86
C PHE A 218 -0.18 6.03 11.24
N LEU A 219 1.04 5.54 11.01
CA LEU A 219 1.36 4.13 11.11
C LEU A 219 2.20 3.87 12.36
N VAL A 220 1.74 2.91 13.15
CA VAL A 220 2.52 2.31 14.23
C VAL A 220 3.09 1.01 13.69
N GLY A 221 4.38 1.02 13.37
CA GLY A 221 5.11 -0.18 12.99
C GLY A 221 5.54 -0.98 14.22
N ILE A 222 5.71 -2.28 14.03
CA ILE A 222 6.39 -3.14 15.00
C ILE A 222 7.56 -3.85 14.32
N LEU A 223 8.61 -4.11 15.09
CA LEU A 223 9.78 -4.85 14.64
C LEU A 223 10.14 -5.90 15.68
N GLY A 224 10.45 -7.12 15.22
CA GLY A 224 11.03 -8.19 16.03
C GLY A 224 10.05 -8.89 16.96
N LEU A 225 8.83 -9.18 16.48
CA LEU A 225 7.83 -9.89 17.29
C LEU A 225 8.30 -11.29 17.67
N ASN A 226 8.90 -12.03 16.73
CA ASN A 226 9.41 -13.37 17.01
C ASN A 226 10.50 -13.34 18.08
N GLU A 227 11.46 -12.43 17.97
CA GLU A 227 12.56 -12.27 18.92
C GLU A 227 12.06 -11.76 20.28
N LEU A 228 11.02 -10.93 20.32
CA LEU A 228 10.35 -10.60 21.59
C LEU A 228 9.81 -11.87 22.25
N VAL A 229 9.06 -12.69 21.51
CA VAL A 229 8.43 -13.89 22.09
C VAL A 229 9.49 -14.90 22.53
N GLN A 230 10.54 -15.09 21.74
CA GLN A 230 11.68 -15.93 22.10
C GLN A 230 12.37 -15.45 23.37
N ALA A 231 12.72 -14.16 23.45
CA ALA A 231 13.39 -13.61 24.62
C ALA A 231 12.50 -13.62 25.88
N HIS A 232 11.18 -13.48 25.71
CA HIS A 232 10.24 -13.32 26.83
C HIS A 232 9.65 -14.65 27.33
N LYS A 233 9.43 -15.62 26.43
CA LYS A 233 8.81 -16.92 26.73
C LYS A 233 9.75 -18.11 26.53
N GLY A 234 10.94 -17.90 25.99
CA GLY A 234 11.90 -18.97 25.68
C GLY A 234 11.54 -19.80 24.45
N GLN A 235 10.58 -19.35 23.64
CA GLN A 235 10.12 -20.04 22.43
C GLN A 235 9.84 -19.05 21.30
N GLU A 236 10.13 -19.45 20.07
CA GLU A 236 9.74 -18.74 18.85
C GLU A 236 8.26 -18.95 18.53
N LEU A 237 7.69 -18.07 17.70
CA LEU A 237 6.25 -18.08 17.37
C LEU A 237 5.77 -19.42 16.80
N HIS A 238 6.63 -20.13 16.08
CA HIS A 238 6.30 -21.37 15.39
C HIS A 238 6.48 -22.62 16.25
N GLU A 239 7.14 -22.52 17.41
CA GLU A 239 7.47 -23.67 18.26
C GLU A 239 6.29 -24.14 19.12
N SER A 240 5.33 -23.26 19.42
CA SER A 240 4.12 -23.66 20.15
C SER A 240 2.91 -22.76 19.88
N LEU A 241 1.71 -23.34 20.02
CA LEU A 241 0.46 -22.56 19.98
C LEU A 241 0.38 -21.51 21.09
N ALA A 242 1.04 -21.73 22.22
CA ALA A 242 1.09 -20.76 23.31
C ALA A 242 1.96 -19.54 22.95
N ALA A 243 3.13 -19.77 22.34
CA ALA A 243 4.00 -18.71 21.83
C ALA A 243 3.31 -17.90 20.74
N LEU A 244 2.66 -18.57 19.77
CA LEU A 244 1.86 -17.89 18.74
C LEU A 244 0.74 -17.04 19.35
N LYS A 245 -0.05 -17.59 20.28
CA LYS A 245 -1.13 -16.85 20.96
C LYS A 245 -0.59 -15.66 21.75
N PHE A 246 0.59 -15.78 22.35
CA PHE A 246 1.21 -14.67 23.06
C PHE A 246 1.65 -13.56 22.09
N GLY A 247 2.29 -13.90 20.97
CA GLY A 247 2.62 -12.94 19.92
C GLY A 247 1.40 -12.22 19.35
N LEU A 248 0.29 -12.94 19.14
CA LEU A 248 -0.98 -12.37 18.69
C LEU A 248 -1.67 -11.44 19.71
N LYS A 249 -1.32 -11.52 21.00
CA LYS A 249 -1.82 -10.55 21.99
C LYS A 249 -1.07 -9.21 21.91
N ILE A 250 0.14 -9.22 21.35
CA ILE A 250 1.01 -8.04 21.24
C ILE A 250 0.75 -7.29 19.93
N ASN A 251 0.46 -8.02 18.85
CA ASN A 251 0.19 -7.49 17.51
C ASN A 251 -1.30 -7.21 17.29
#